data_AF-A0A8S0PAL3-F1
#
_entry.id   AF-A0A8S0PAL3-F1
#
_cell.length_a   1.000
_cell.length_b   1.000
_cell.length_c   1.000
_cell.angle_alpha   90.00
_cell.angle_beta   90.00
_cell.angle_gamma   90.00
#
_symmetry.space_group_name_H-M   'P 1'
#
loop_
_entity.id
_entity.type
_entity.pdbx_description
1 polymer ?
#
loop_
_entity_poly.entity_id
_entity_poly.type
_entity_poly.pdbx_seq_one_letter_code
_entity_poly.pdbx_strand_id
1 'polypeptide(L)'
;MGNCQAVDAAVLEKQHPGGKLERMYRPVTASEVMKMNPGHYVSLIIPLPVSSEVKSDEKTAHFTRVKLLRPTDTLVLGQAYRLITSQDVIKVLKAKK
;
A
#
# COMPACT_ATOMS: atom_id res chain seq x y z
N MET A 1 -23.00 9.80 -7.25
CA MET A 1 -22.21 10.63 -6.32
C MET A 1 -20.92 9.88 -6.05
N GLY A 2 -19.84 10.29 -6.71
CA GLY A 2 -18.59 9.53 -6.74
C GLY A 2 -17.82 9.69 -5.43
N ASN A 3 -17.59 8.59 -4.73
CA ASN A 3 -16.60 8.58 -3.66
C ASN A 3 -15.23 8.66 -4.30
N CYS A 4 -14.63 9.85 -4.25
CA CYS A 4 -13.21 10.01 -4.45
C CYS A 4 -12.51 9.16 -3.37
N GLN A 5 -11.93 8.03 -3.76
CA GLN A 5 -10.84 7.42 -3.00
C GLN A 5 -9.60 8.32 -3.17
N ALA A 6 -9.70 9.55 -2.67
CA ALA A 6 -8.58 10.47 -2.60
C ALA A 6 -7.80 10.07 -1.36
N VAL A 7 -6.59 9.54 -1.56
CA VAL A 7 -5.61 9.45 -0.49
C VAL A 7 -5.32 10.89 -0.07
N ASP A 8 -5.64 11.24 1.17
CA ASP A 8 -5.42 12.59 1.67
C ASP A 8 -3.92 12.90 1.64
N ALA A 9 -3.55 13.98 0.96
CA ALA A 9 -2.15 14.35 0.71
C ALA A 9 -1.34 14.59 1.99
N ALA A 10 -2.02 14.81 3.13
CA ALA A 10 -1.42 15.00 4.45
C ALA A 10 -1.46 13.73 5.32
N VAL A 11 -1.95 12.60 4.80
CA VAL A 11 -2.13 11.36 5.56
C VAL A 11 -1.35 10.21 4.93
N LEU A 12 -0.64 9.49 5.79
CA LEU A 12 -0.08 8.19 5.51
C LEU A 12 -1.11 7.12 5.87
N GLU A 13 -1.64 6.40 4.88
CA GLU A 13 -2.60 5.32 5.15
C GLU A 13 -1.89 3.97 5.11
N LYS A 14 -1.90 3.27 6.25
CA LYS A 14 -1.31 1.94 6.42
C LYS A 14 -2.43 0.92 6.62
N GLN A 15 -2.64 0.06 5.62
CA GLN A 15 -3.63 -1.01 5.72
C GLN A 15 -3.02 -2.27 6.36
N HIS A 16 -3.63 -2.74 7.45
CA HIS A 16 -3.32 -4.01 8.09
C HIS A 16 -4.12 -5.15 7.47
N PRO A 17 -3.59 -6.40 7.48
CA PRO A 17 -4.32 -7.57 7.01
C PRO A 17 -5.63 -7.85 7.79
N GLY A 18 -5.75 -7.33 9.02
CA GLY A 18 -6.98 -7.41 9.83
C GLY A 18 -8.01 -6.30 9.55
N GLY A 19 -7.87 -5.53 8.46
CA GLY A 19 -8.79 -4.45 8.11
C GLY A 19 -8.59 -3.14 8.87
N LYS A 20 -7.67 -3.11 9.86
CA LYS A 20 -7.29 -1.88 10.56
C LYS A 20 -6.56 -0.93 9.62
N LEU A 21 -7.05 0.29 9.50
CA LEU A 21 -6.39 1.37 8.80
C LEU A 21 -5.69 2.27 9.82
N GLU A 22 -4.38 2.43 9.67
CA GLU A 22 -3.60 3.36 10.49
C GLU A 22 -3.32 4.63 9.67
N ARG A 23 -3.55 5.79 10.27
CA ARG A 23 -3.28 7.10 9.67
C ARG A 23 -2.13 7.76 10.42
N MET A 24 -1.07 8.14 9.71
CA MET A 24 0.03 8.92 10.30
C MET A 24 0.14 10.26 9.59
N TYR A 25 0.45 11.31 10.35
CA TYR A 25 0.56 12.69 9.85
C TYR A 25 2.02 13.17 9.77
N ARG A 26 2.98 12.23 9.88
CA ARG A 26 4.41 12.50 9.76
C ARG A 26 5.08 11.47 8.86
N PRO A 27 6.16 11.83 8.15
CA PRO A 27 7.00 10.85 7.47
C PRO A 27 7.62 9.89 8.48
N VAL A 28 7.65 8.60 8.14
CA VAL A 28 8.27 7.56 8.96
C VAL A 28 9.07 6.62 8.06
N THR A 29 10.12 6.02 8.59
CA THR A 29 10.89 5.05 7.80
C THR A 29 10.18 3.70 7.75
N ALA A 30 10.37 2.95 6.66
CA ALA A 30 9.84 1.60 6.55
C ALA A 30 10.39 0.71 7.68
N SER A 31 11.65 0.89 8.09
CA SER A 31 12.24 0.20 9.23
C SER A 31 11.48 0.43 10.54
N GLU A 32 11.10 1.68 10.86
CA GLU A 32 10.30 1.98 12.05
C GLU A 32 8.96 1.24 12.02
N VAL A 33 8.28 1.25 10.86
CA VAL A 33 7.01 0.54 10.70
C VAL A 33 7.19 -0.97 10.81
N MET A 34 8.23 -1.54 10.21
CA MET A 34 8.55 -2.98 10.30
C MET A 34 8.89 -3.39 11.75
N LYS A 35 9.58 -2.54 12.51
CA LYS A 35 9.87 -2.80 13.95
C LYS A 35 8.60 -2.85 14.79
N MET A 36 7.65 -1.94 14.53
CA MET A 36 6.36 -1.94 15.21
C MET A 36 5.43 -3.09 14.79
N ASN A 37 5.75 -3.79 13.69
CA ASN A 37 4.90 -4.81 13.09
C ASN A 37 5.75 -6.04 12.73
N PRO A 38 6.19 -6.83 13.73
CA PRO A 38 7.04 -7.98 13.49
C PRO A 38 6.40 -8.96 12.51
N GLY A 39 7.22 -9.56 11.65
CA GLY A 39 6.75 -10.48 10.61
C GLY A 39 6.09 -9.81 9.40
N HIS A 40 6.06 -8.48 9.33
CA HIS A 40 5.47 -7.75 8.20
C HIS A 40 6.48 -6.84 7.50
N TYR A 41 6.30 -6.69 6.19
CA TYR A 41 6.98 -5.73 5.33
C TYR A 41 6.00 -4.65 4.89
N VAL A 42 6.55 -3.51 4.45
CA VAL A 42 5.76 -2.39 3.91
C VAL A 42 5.85 -2.40 2.39
N SER A 43 4.71 -2.23 1.72
CA SER A 43 4.65 -1.92 0.29
C SER A 43 3.95 -0.60 0.05
N LEU A 44 4.38 0.10 -1.00
CA LEU A 44 3.71 1.26 -1.57
C LEU A 44 2.67 0.81 -2.60
N ILE A 45 1.45 1.31 -2.47
CA ILE A 45 0.38 1.15 -3.43
C ILE A 45 0.44 2.34 -4.41
N ILE A 46 0.73 2.05 -5.68
CA ILE A 46 0.78 3.05 -6.74
C ILE A 46 -0.53 2.94 -7.53
N PRO A 47 -1.45 3.91 -7.42
CA PRO A 47 -2.61 3.96 -8.28
C PRO A 47 -2.14 4.21 -9.72
N LEU A 48 -2.52 3.31 -10.64
CA LEU A 48 -2.36 3.61 -12.07
C LEU A 48 -3.50 4.55 -12.48
N PRO A 49 -3.21 5.59 -13.30
CA PRO A 49 -4.28 6.42 -13.84
C PRO A 49 -5.19 5.51 -14.68
N VAL A 50 -6.44 5.41 -14.26
CA VAL A 50 -7.49 4.86 -15.11
C VAL A 50 -7.68 5.88 -16.23
N SER A 51 -7.22 5.54 -17.45
CA SER A 51 -7.63 6.28 -18.64
C SER A 51 -9.16 6.26 -18.65
N SER A 52 -9.72 7.43 -18.38
CA SER A 52 -11.13 7.67 -18.22
C SER A 52 -11.84 7.30 -19.51
N GLU A 53 -12.48 6.13 -19.61
CA GLU A 53 -13.60 5.94 -20.55
C GLU A 53 -14.51 4.72 -20.40
N VAL A 54 -14.36 3.81 -19.43
CA VAL A 54 -15.31 2.69 -19.31
C VAL A 54 -16.09 2.73 -18.00
N LYS A 55 -17.25 3.41 -18.07
CA LYS A 55 -18.42 3.04 -17.27
C LYS A 55 -18.80 1.62 -17.70
N SER A 56 -18.65 0.65 -16.82
CA SER A 56 -19.59 -0.42 -16.58
C SER A 56 -18.96 -1.46 -15.68
N ASP A 57 -19.72 -1.80 -14.64
CA ASP A 57 -19.95 -3.14 -14.12
C ASP A 57 -18.80 -4.15 -14.06
N GLU A 58 -18.70 -4.79 -12.90
CA GLU A 58 -17.90 -5.99 -12.62
C GLU A 58 -16.39 -5.80 -12.44
N LYS A 59 -15.97 -5.88 -11.16
CA LYS A 59 -14.80 -6.64 -10.67
C LYS A 59 -13.47 -6.50 -11.43
N THR A 60 -13.25 -5.43 -12.19
CA THR A 60 -12.02 -5.27 -12.94
C THR A 60 -11.03 -4.60 -12.02
N ALA A 61 -10.11 -5.43 -11.50
CA ALA A 61 -9.08 -5.09 -10.55
C ALA A 61 -8.56 -3.68 -10.80
N HIS A 62 -8.73 -2.78 -9.83
CA HIS A 62 -7.99 -1.53 -9.76
C HIS A 62 -6.52 -1.93 -9.79
N PHE A 63 -5.89 -1.89 -10.97
CA PHE A 63 -4.50 -2.29 -11.14
C PHE A 63 -3.65 -1.29 -10.37
N THR A 64 -3.39 -1.65 -9.11
CA THR A 64 -2.54 -0.90 -8.21
C THR A 64 -1.20 -1.58 -8.28
N ARG A 65 -0.23 -0.93 -8.91
CA ARG A 65 1.14 -1.46 -8.91
C ARG A 65 1.65 -1.38 -7.48
N VAL A 66 2.05 -2.50 -6.90
CA VAL A 66 2.64 -2.53 -5.56
C VAL A 66 4.16 -2.59 -5.66
N LYS A 67 4.83 -1.76 -4.84
CA LYS A 67 6.29 -1.77 -4.71
C LYS A 67 6.65 -2.13 -3.28
N LEU A 68 7.34 -3.27 -3.09
CA LEU A 68 7.92 -3.60 -1.80
C LEU A 68 9.01 -2.58 -1.45
N LEU A 69 8.92 -1.98 -0.27
CA LEU A 69 9.88 -0.98 0.19
C LEU A 69 11.06 -1.64 0.89
N ARG A 70 12.24 -1.04 0.74
CA ARG A 70 13.41 -1.39 1.55
C ARG A 70 13.27 -0.76 2.93
N PRO A 71 13.92 -1.32 3.97
CA PRO A 71 13.89 -0.74 5.31
C PRO A 71 14.36 0.73 5.38
N THR A 72 15.22 1.14 4.44
CA THR A 72 15.75 2.51 4.32
C THR A 72 14.82 3.49 3.60
N ASP A 73 13.77 2.99 2.93
CA ASP A 73 12.84 3.88 2.23
C ASP A 73 11.92 4.59 3.25
N THR A 74 11.58 5.84 2.95
CA THR A 74 10.70 6.66 3.80
C THR A 74 9.29 6.65 3.25
N LEU A 75 8.32 6.47 4.15
CA LEU A 75 6.90 6.58 3.86
C LEU A 75 6.54 8.07 3.89
N VAL A 76 6.14 8.59 2.74
CA VAL A 76 5.77 10.00 2.54
C VAL A 76 4.24 10.15 2.64
N LEU A 77 3.80 11.36 2.99
CA LEU A 77 2.37 11.68 3.05
C LEU A 77 1.76 11.69 1.64
N GLY A 78 0.44 11.44 1.56
CA GLY A 78 -0.28 11.40 0.29
C GLY A 78 -0.05 10.14 -0.53
N GLN A 79 0.58 9.13 0.06
CA GLN A 79 0.74 7.81 -0.53
C GLN A 79 0.08 6.74 0.37
N ALA A 80 -0.46 5.72 -0.27
CA ALA A 80 -1.07 4.58 0.41
C ALA A 80 -0.04 3.45 0.55
N TYR A 81 0.05 2.88 1.74
CA TYR A 81 0.96 1.80 2.06
C TYR A 81 0.20 0.62 2.66
N ARG A 82 0.71 -0.59 2.40
CA ARG A 82 0.12 -1.83 2.90
C ARG A 82 1.16 -2.65 3.62
N LEU A 83 0.74 -3.24 4.74
CA LEU A 83 1.51 -4.29 5.37
C LEU A 83 1.29 -5.61 4.65
N ILE A 84 2.39 -6.28 4.33
CA ILE A 84 2.43 -7.59 3.70
C ILE A 84 3.14 -8.54 4.65
N THR A 85 2.61 -9.74 4.83
CA THR A 85 3.27 -10.74 5.69
C THR A 85 4.57 -11.22 5.05
N SER A 86 5.54 -11.58 5.87
CA SER A 86 6.81 -12.17 5.40
C SER A 86 6.56 -13.43 4.56
N GLN A 87 5.53 -14.20 4.90
CA GLN A 87 5.14 -15.40 4.16
C GLN A 87 4.72 -15.06 2.72
N ASP A 88 3.90 -14.02 2.54
CA ASP A 88 3.48 -13.58 1.20
C ASP A 88 4.65 -13.05 0.39
N VAL A 89 5.56 -12.29 1.01
CA VAL A 89 6.80 -11.84 0.35
C VAL A 89 7.62 -13.02 -0.14
N ILE A 90 7.83 -14.03 0.70
CA ILE A 90 8.59 -15.23 0.33
C ILE A 90 7.90 -16.01 -0.78
N LYS A 91 6.57 -16.15 -0.75
CA LYS A 91 5.79 -16.80 -1.82
C LYS A 91 5.98 -16.10 -3.16
N VAL A 92 5.87 -14.76 -3.18
CA VAL A 92 6.06 -13.95 -4.40
C VAL A 92 7.49 -14.07 -4.93
N LEU A 93 8.50 -14.05 -4.06
CA LEU A 93 9.90 -14.22 -4.46
C LEU A 93 10.16 -15.62 -5.04
N LYS A 94 9.53 -16.67 -4.48
CA LYS A 94 9.62 -18.04 -5.01
C LYS A 94 8.91 -18.19 -6.36
N ALA A 95 7.76 -17.55 -6.56
CA ALA A 95 7.00 -17.60 -7.80
C ALA A 95 7.66 -16.81 -8.96
N LYS A 96 8.61 -15.92 -8.65
CA LYS A 96 9.42 -15.18 -9.63
C LYS A 96 10.67 -15.94 -10.11
N LYS A 97 10.84 -17.19 -9.66
CA LYS A 97 11.98 -18.05 -9.99
C LYS A 97 11.66 -19.02 -11.11
#